data_AF-A0A537CJ49-F1
#
_entry.id   AF-A0A537CJ49-F1
#
_cell.length_a   1.000
_cell.length_b   1.000
_cell.length_c   1.000
_cell.angle_alpha   90.00
_cell.angle_beta   90.00
_cell.angle_gamma   90.00
#
_symmetry.space_group_name_H-M   'P 1'
#
loop_
_entity.id
_entity.type
_entity.pdbx_description
1 polymer ?
#
loop_
_entity_poly.entity_id
_entity_poly.type
_entity_poly.pdbx_seq_one_letter_code
_entity_poly.pdbx_strand_id
1 'polypeptide(L)'
;MAKWSKEQIDKLTTLELRALLANAERLKETEIAALCNELLDARPRGHPLVRRHKQPGEARRLVTRGKAFEMNGVRLRNRVWSCGGIRADGAVLLSVRAEDVQQAEGANSCLLWAPNVADSRPWSDSPGGKERLEHCRIALERGAAEGLLIYGKRAAGAPPEDKLPRADRVDAETVLNLRVEKRGDEYWARWTPAEKRVVVNSFE
;
A
#
# COMPACT_ATOMS: atom_id res chain seq x y z
N MET A 1 -22.90 31.88 -24.90
CA MET A 1 -22.26 31.54 -23.61
C MET A 1 -23.01 30.35 -23.04
N ALA A 2 -22.32 29.24 -22.80
CA ALA A 2 -22.95 28.03 -22.26
C ALA A 2 -23.38 28.31 -20.82
N LYS A 3 -24.69 28.40 -20.59
CA LYS A 3 -25.26 28.71 -19.29
C LYS A 3 -25.23 27.43 -18.45
N TRP A 4 -24.19 27.26 -17.64
CA TRP A 4 -24.09 26.15 -16.69
C TRP A 4 -25.27 26.18 -15.73
N SER A 5 -26.15 25.18 -15.78
CA SER A 5 -27.30 25.08 -14.88
C SER A 5 -26.96 24.23 -13.64
N LYS A 6 -27.59 24.54 -12.50
CA LYS A 6 -27.38 23.83 -11.22
C LYS A 6 -27.55 22.31 -11.35
N GLU A 7 -28.47 21.87 -12.20
CA GLU A 7 -28.74 20.45 -12.53
C GLU A 7 -27.61 19.76 -13.30
N GLN A 8 -26.84 20.51 -14.10
CA GLN A 8 -25.68 19.97 -14.81
C GLN A 8 -24.48 19.82 -13.87
N ILE A 9 -24.33 20.76 -12.94
CA ILE A 9 -23.23 20.78 -11.97
C ILE A 9 -23.41 19.68 -10.92
N ASP A 10 -24.65 19.37 -10.53
CA ASP A 10 -24.95 18.30 -9.56
C ASP A 10 -24.61 16.88 -10.08
N LYS A 11 -24.65 16.68 -11.40
CA LYS A 11 -24.26 15.41 -12.04
C LYS A 11 -22.74 15.19 -12.05
N LEU A 12 -21.94 16.20 -11.72
CA LEU A 12 -20.49 16.11 -11.73
C LEU A 12 -19.95 15.38 -10.49
N THR A 13 -18.92 14.56 -10.72
CA THR A 13 -18.16 13.96 -9.62
C THR A 13 -17.44 15.04 -8.81
N THR A 14 -17.07 14.75 -7.56
CA THR A 14 -16.38 15.73 -6.69
C THR A 14 -15.08 16.23 -7.30
N LEU A 15 -14.42 15.40 -8.11
CA LEU A 15 -13.19 15.75 -8.81
C LEU A 15 -13.45 16.73 -9.95
N GLU A 16 -14.47 16.46 -10.76
CA GLU A 16 -14.90 17.35 -11.86
C GLU A 16 -15.43 18.68 -11.34
N LEU A 17 -16.14 18.68 -10.20
CA LEU A 17 -16.64 19.88 -9.56
C LEU A 17 -15.51 20.79 -9.05
N ARG A 18 -14.42 20.20 -8.52
CA ARG A 18 -13.22 20.94 -8.13
C ARG A 18 -12.45 21.49 -9.33
N ALA A 19 -12.40 20.74 -10.43
CA ALA A 19 -11.80 21.21 -11.68
C ALA A 19 -12.61 22.36 -12.30
N LEU A 20 -13.95 22.29 -12.25
CA LEU A 20 -14.84 23.35 -12.69
C LEU A 20 -14.68 24.61 -11.83
N LEU A 21 -14.58 24.47 -10.51
CA LEU A 21 -14.31 25.58 -9.59
C LEU A 21 -12.99 26.29 -9.93
N ALA A 22 -11.89 25.53 -10.11
CA ALA A 22 -10.59 26.10 -10.46
C ALA A 22 -10.62 26.85 -11.81
N ASN A 23 -11.39 26.35 -12.77
CA ASN A 23 -11.59 27.02 -14.06
C ASN A 23 -12.45 28.28 -13.94
N ALA A 24 -13.53 28.24 -13.15
CA ALA A 24 -14.39 29.40 -12.90
C ALA A 24 -13.65 30.52 -12.16
N GLU A 25 -12.80 30.19 -11.18
CA GLU A 25 -11.92 31.14 -10.51
C GLU A 25 -10.92 31.78 -11.46
N ARG A 26 -10.30 30.98 -12.34
CA ARG A 26 -9.37 31.46 -13.37
C ARG A 26 -10.05 32.40 -14.39
N LEU A 27 -11.30 32.12 -14.73
CA LEU A 27 -12.10 32.91 -15.68
C LEU A 27 -12.89 34.05 -15.00
N LYS A 28 -12.77 34.21 -13.68
CA LYS A 28 -13.49 35.20 -12.86
C LYS A 28 -15.01 35.10 -12.94
N GLU A 29 -15.52 33.90 -13.19
CA GLU A 29 -16.96 33.61 -13.22
C GLU A 29 -17.45 33.32 -11.79
N THR A 30 -17.71 34.39 -11.05
CA THR A 30 -18.01 34.36 -9.61
C THR A 30 -19.29 33.60 -9.25
N GLU A 31 -20.30 33.63 -10.12
CA GLU A 31 -21.57 32.93 -9.92
C GLU A 31 -21.39 31.40 -9.98
N ILE A 32 -20.59 30.91 -10.92
CA ILE A 32 -20.31 29.47 -11.08
C ILE A 32 -19.38 28.98 -9.96
N ALA A 33 -18.41 29.80 -9.55
CA ALA A 33 -17.56 29.48 -8.41
C ALA A 33 -18.35 29.38 -7.09
N ALA A 34 -19.32 30.28 -6.87
CA ALA A 34 -20.21 30.22 -5.70
C ALA A 34 -21.08 28.96 -5.69
N LEU A 35 -21.69 28.62 -6.84
CA LEU A 35 -22.50 27.40 -7.00
C LEU A 35 -21.67 26.12 -6.77
N CYS A 36 -20.43 26.07 -7.27
CA CYS A 36 -19.55 24.93 -7.05
C CYS A 36 -19.16 24.78 -5.58
N ASN A 37 -18.90 25.88 -4.87
CA ASN A 37 -18.60 25.85 -3.44
C ASN A 37 -19.81 25.41 -2.61
N GLU A 38 -21.02 25.92 -2.91
CA GLU A 38 -22.26 25.50 -2.25
C GLU A 38 -22.50 23.99 -2.41
N LEU A 39 -22.31 23.44 -3.61
CA LEU A 39 -22.45 22.01 -3.86
C LEU A 39 -21.34 21.16 -3.23
N LEU A 40 -20.10 21.68 -3.17
CA LEU A 40 -19.00 21.02 -2.46
C LEU A 40 -19.22 21.01 -0.94
N ASP A 41 -19.85 22.05 -0.38
CA ASP A 41 -20.19 22.13 1.04
C ASP A 41 -21.43 21.30 1.41
N ALA A 42 -22.42 21.22 0.53
CA ALA A 42 -23.63 20.43 0.71
C ALA A 42 -23.39 18.91 0.53
N ARG A 43 -22.36 18.52 -0.23
CA ARG A 43 -21.98 17.11 -0.38
C ARG A 43 -21.48 16.61 0.98
N PRO A 44 -21.93 15.44 1.48
CA PRO A 44 -21.49 14.94 2.77
C PRO A 44 -19.96 14.87 2.76
N ARG A 45 -19.32 15.77 3.51
CA ARG A 45 -17.87 15.75 3.74
C ARG A 45 -17.61 14.35 4.25
N GLY A 46 -16.94 13.56 3.40
CA GLY A 46 -16.74 12.13 3.64
C GLY A 46 -16.43 11.93 5.10
N HIS A 47 -17.20 11.03 5.73
CA HIS A 47 -17.09 10.70 7.14
C HIS A 47 -15.64 10.86 7.59
N PRO A 48 -15.36 11.58 8.70
CA PRO A 48 -14.05 11.48 9.31
C PRO A 48 -13.79 9.98 9.39
N LEU A 49 -12.71 9.51 8.75
CA LEU A 49 -12.29 8.13 8.90
C LEU A 49 -12.33 7.89 10.39
N VAL A 50 -13.28 7.06 10.83
CA VAL A 50 -13.41 6.65 12.23
C VAL A 50 -11.99 6.26 12.57
N ARG A 51 -11.34 7.07 13.41
CA ARG A 51 -10.00 6.77 13.90
C ARG A 51 -10.19 5.45 14.61
N ARG A 52 -9.91 4.34 13.90
CA ARG A 52 -9.83 3.02 14.50
C ARG A 52 -8.96 3.23 15.72
N HIS A 53 -9.50 2.87 16.87
CA HIS A 53 -8.87 3.00 18.16
C HIS A 53 -7.36 2.79 17.99
N LYS A 54 -6.60 3.86 18.21
CA LYS A 54 -5.16 3.77 18.40
C LYS A 54 -5.03 2.99 19.69
N GLN A 55 -5.03 1.66 19.58
CA GLN A 55 -4.55 0.80 20.64
C GLN A 55 -3.19 1.40 21.05
N PRO A 56 -2.96 1.70 22.33
CA PRO A 56 -1.66 2.15 22.80
C PRO A 56 -0.73 0.95 22.77
N GLY A 57 -0.37 0.52 21.55
CA GLY A 57 0.71 -0.43 21.33
C GLY A 57 2.00 0.34 21.47
N GLU A 58 2.96 -0.27 22.17
CA GLU A 58 4.34 0.18 22.35
C GLU A 58 4.85 0.92 21.10
N ALA A 59 5.67 1.95 21.32
CA ALA A 59 6.28 2.74 20.26
C ALA A 59 7.03 1.81 19.28
N ARG A 60 6.33 1.36 18.24
CA ARG A 60 6.88 0.46 17.21
C ARG A 60 8.16 1.10 16.71
N ARG A 61 9.28 0.41 16.86
CA ARG A 61 10.56 0.91 16.37
C ARG A 61 10.59 0.79 14.85
N LEU A 62 10.04 1.79 14.19
CA LEU A 62 9.97 1.84 12.74
C LEU A 62 11.35 2.16 12.14
N VAL A 63 11.91 1.22 11.39
CA VAL A 63 13.24 1.35 10.75
C VAL A 63 13.11 1.42 9.22
N THR A 64 14.23 1.59 8.52
CA THR A 64 14.25 1.52 7.05
C THR A 64 14.06 0.08 6.57
N ARG A 65 13.53 -0.13 5.36
CA ARG A 65 13.33 -1.46 4.79
C ARG A 65 14.60 -2.31 4.83
N GLY A 66 15.72 -1.79 4.32
CA GLY A 66 16.99 -2.51 4.32
C GLY A 66 17.40 -2.98 5.72
N LYS A 67 17.26 -2.11 6.73
CA LYS A 67 17.58 -2.44 8.12
C LYS A 67 16.63 -3.50 8.70
N ALA A 68 15.34 -3.43 8.37
CA ALA A 68 14.36 -4.41 8.85
C ALA A 68 14.64 -5.82 8.31
N PHE A 69 15.01 -5.95 7.04
CA PHE A 69 15.42 -7.22 6.46
C PHE A 69 16.72 -7.75 7.08
N GLU A 70 17.72 -6.88 7.27
CA GLU A 70 18.98 -7.25 7.95
C GLU A 70 18.75 -7.74 9.38
N MET A 71 17.88 -7.07 10.16
CA MET A 71 17.50 -7.48 11.52
C MET A 71 16.81 -8.84 11.56
N ASN A 72 16.21 -9.26 10.44
CA ASN A 72 15.58 -10.56 10.27
C ASN A 72 16.46 -11.52 9.46
N GLY A 73 17.78 -11.31 9.40
CA GLY A 73 18.73 -12.25 8.79
C GLY A 73 18.69 -12.32 7.26
N VAL A 74 18.05 -11.37 6.59
CA VAL A 74 17.99 -11.30 5.11
C VAL A 74 18.82 -10.14 4.60
N ARG A 75 19.74 -10.46 3.68
CA ARG A 75 20.44 -9.45 2.87
C ARG A 75 19.71 -9.28 1.54
N LEU A 76 19.09 -8.11 1.34
CA LEU A 76 18.42 -7.79 0.08
C LEU A 76 19.42 -7.78 -1.09
N ARG A 77 19.02 -8.35 -2.23
CA ARG A 77 19.79 -8.31 -3.48
C ARG A 77 20.01 -6.88 -3.95
N ASN A 78 18.97 -6.04 -3.88
CA ASN A 78 19.05 -4.62 -4.17
C ASN A 78 18.30 -3.80 -3.11
N ARG A 79 19.00 -2.86 -2.45
CA ARG A 79 18.42 -2.05 -1.37
C ARG A 79 17.31 -1.10 -1.84
N VAL A 80 17.29 -0.73 -3.12
CA VAL A 80 16.37 0.26 -3.70
C VAL A 80 15.03 -0.34 -4.10
N TRP A 81 15.01 -1.53 -4.69
CA TRP A 81 13.77 -2.12 -5.23
C TRP A 81 13.42 -3.52 -4.70
N SER A 82 14.34 -4.29 -4.08
CA SER A 82 14.00 -5.63 -3.58
C SER A 82 12.94 -5.55 -2.48
N CYS A 83 11.86 -6.30 -2.66
CA CYS A 83 10.71 -6.35 -1.75
C CYS A 83 10.61 -7.70 -1.02
N GLY A 84 11.66 -8.51 -1.09
CA GLY A 84 11.76 -9.79 -0.41
C GLY A 84 13.19 -10.31 -0.41
N GLY A 85 13.42 -11.40 0.29
CA GLY A 85 14.67 -12.15 0.23
C GLY A 85 14.57 -13.47 0.96
N ILE A 86 15.58 -14.31 0.78
CA ILE A 86 15.65 -15.65 1.37
C ILE A 86 16.75 -15.63 2.43
N ARG A 87 16.42 -16.06 3.65
CA ARG A 87 17.39 -16.26 4.73
C ARG A 87 18.29 -17.46 4.46
N ALA A 88 19.39 -17.57 5.20
CA ALA A 88 20.31 -18.70 5.10
C ALA A 88 19.65 -20.05 5.43
N ASP A 89 18.66 -20.07 6.34
CA ASP A 89 17.81 -21.23 6.64
C ASP A 89 16.79 -21.55 5.54
N GLY A 90 16.75 -20.74 4.48
CA GLY A 90 15.84 -20.87 3.36
C GLY A 90 14.45 -20.25 3.57
N ALA A 91 14.16 -19.67 4.74
CA ALA A 91 12.88 -19.01 4.94
C ALA A 91 12.76 -17.76 4.05
N VAL A 92 11.62 -17.63 3.38
CA VAL A 92 11.31 -16.49 2.52
C VAL A 92 10.72 -15.37 3.37
N LEU A 93 11.35 -14.19 3.36
CA LEU A 93 10.84 -12.98 4.00
C LEU A 93 10.33 -12.02 2.93
N LEU A 94 9.09 -11.56 3.05
CA LEU A 94 8.45 -10.65 2.11
C LEU A 94 8.01 -9.37 2.82
N SER A 95 8.12 -8.23 2.15
CA SER A 95 7.51 -7.01 2.65
C SER A 95 6.06 -6.89 2.21
N VAL A 96 5.15 -6.55 3.13
CA VAL A 96 3.72 -6.36 2.89
C VAL A 96 3.35 -4.92 3.25
N ARG A 97 2.71 -4.20 2.33
CA ARG A 97 2.26 -2.83 2.60
C ARG A 97 0.99 -2.85 3.44
N ALA A 98 1.01 -2.15 4.58
CA ALA A 98 -0.11 -2.12 5.50
C ALA A 98 -1.38 -1.54 4.85
N GLU A 99 -1.24 -0.58 3.93
CA GLU A 99 -2.36 0.01 3.19
C GLU A 99 -3.05 -0.95 2.20
N ASP A 100 -2.33 -1.98 1.73
CA ASP A 100 -2.83 -2.93 0.72
C ASP A 100 -3.45 -4.19 1.39
N VAL A 101 -3.44 -4.27 2.72
CA VAL A 101 -3.97 -5.41 3.48
C VAL A 101 -5.49 -5.40 3.48
N GLN A 102 -6.07 -6.46 2.92
CA GLN A 102 -7.50 -6.74 2.97
C GLN A 102 -7.82 -7.57 4.21
N GLN A 103 -8.84 -7.16 4.95
CA GLN A 103 -9.33 -7.87 6.14
C GLN A 103 -10.65 -8.54 5.79
N ALA A 104 -10.73 -9.86 5.92
CA ALA A 104 -11.94 -10.63 5.66
C ALA A 104 -12.01 -11.82 6.64
N GLU A 105 -13.17 -11.99 7.30
CA GLU A 105 -13.50 -13.21 8.06
C GLU A 105 -12.43 -13.64 9.08
N GLY A 106 -11.84 -12.68 9.80
CA GLY A 106 -10.81 -12.97 10.81
C GLY A 106 -9.41 -13.27 10.26
N ALA A 107 -9.23 -13.23 8.94
CA ALA A 107 -7.93 -13.33 8.28
C ALA A 107 -7.57 -12.02 7.55
N ASN A 108 -6.27 -11.77 7.48
CA ASN A 108 -5.70 -10.73 6.63
C ASN A 108 -5.20 -11.38 5.34
N SER A 109 -5.28 -10.64 4.25
CA SER A 109 -4.67 -11.03 2.98
C SER A 109 -4.09 -9.83 2.25
N CYS A 110 -3.09 -10.06 1.41
CA CYS A 110 -2.49 -9.02 0.59
C CYS A 110 -2.00 -9.62 -0.72
N LEU A 111 -2.22 -8.90 -1.83
CA LEU A 111 -1.63 -9.26 -3.11
C LEU A 111 -0.10 -9.13 -3.02
N LEU A 112 0.61 -10.18 -3.38
CA LEU A 112 2.07 -10.19 -3.44
C LEU A 112 2.57 -9.94 -4.85
N TRP A 113 1.97 -10.59 -5.85
CA TRP A 113 2.32 -10.46 -7.26
C TRP A 113 1.12 -10.84 -8.15
N ALA A 114 0.96 -10.17 -9.28
CA ALA A 114 -0.02 -10.52 -10.32
C ALA A 114 0.53 -10.15 -11.70
N PRO A 115 0.12 -10.80 -12.79
CA PRO A 115 0.58 -10.43 -14.13
C PRO A 115 0.19 -8.99 -14.46
N ASN A 116 1.06 -8.31 -15.21
CA ASN A 116 0.78 -6.99 -15.75
C ASN A 116 -0.09 -7.10 -17.00
N VAL A 117 -1.41 -7.22 -16.82
CA VAL A 117 -2.36 -7.22 -17.93
C VAL A 117 -2.74 -5.78 -18.25
N ALA A 118 -2.62 -5.39 -19.52
CA ALA A 118 -3.01 -4.07 -20.04
C ALA A 118 -2.45 -2.90 -19.20
N ASP A 119 -1.18 -3.00 -18.79
CA ASP A 119 -0.47 -2.00 -17.98
C ASP A 119 -1.11 -1.66 -16.63
N SER A 120 -1.97 -2.53 -16.10
CA SER A 120 -2.59 -2.35 -14.79
C SER A 120 -1.59 -2.42 -13.63
N ARG A 121 -0.45 -3.11 -13.82
CA ARG A 121 0.54 -3.41 -12.78
C ARG A 121 1.97 -3.41 -13.35
N PRO A 122 2.49 -2.28 -13.84
CA PRO A 122 3.83 -2.21 -14.44
C PRO A 122 4.95 -2.60 -13.48
N TRP A 123 4.71 -2.52 -12.17
CA TRP A 123 5.64 -2.97 -11.13
C TRP A 123 5.92 -4.48 -11.18
N SER A 124 5.00 -5.31 -11.69
CA SER A 124 5.15 -6.76 -11.76
C SER A 124 6.26 -7.20 -12.72
N ASP A 125 6.50 -6.42 -13.77
CA ASP A 125 7.53 -6.71 -14.79
C ASP A 125 8.89 -6.07 -14.47
N SER A 126 8.93 -5.19 -13.47
CA SER A 126 10.16 -4.58 -12.97
C SER A 126 11.12 -5.65 -12.41
N PRO A 127 12.42 -5.35 -12.25
CA PRO A 127 13.35 -6.26 -11.58
C PRO A 127 12.87 -6.70 -10.19
N GLY A 128 12.27 -5.79 -9.41
CA GLY A 128 11.71 -6.10 -8.10
C GLY A 128 10.45 -6.95 -8.16
N GLY A 129 9.62 -6.75 -9.18
CA GLY A 129 8.44 -7.59 -9.45
C GLY A 129 8.81 -9.03 -9.79
N LYS A 130 9.80 -9.22 -10.67
CA LYS A 130 10.31 -10.55 -11.06
C LYS A 130 10.97 -11.27 -9.88
N GLU A 131 11.81 -10.59 -9.12
CA GLU A 131 12.40 -11.13 -7.89
C GLU A 131 11.32 -11.54 -6.89
N ARG A 132 10.29 -10.71 -6.71
CA ARG A 132 9.18 -11.01 -5.80
C ARG A 132 8.36 -12.22 -6.28
N LEU A 133 8.15 -12.39 -7.58
CA LEU A 133 7.51 -13.58 -8.15
C LEU A 133 8.31 -14.85 -7.86
N GLU A 134 9.64 -14.81 -8.01
CA GLU A 134 10.53 -15.93 -7.65
C GLU A 134 10.37 -16.29 -6.17
N HIS A 135 10.40 -15.31 -5.27
CA HIS A 135 10.18 -15.53 -3.84
C HIS A 135 8.78 -16.09 -3.54
N CYS A 136 7.73 -15.65 -4.25
CA CYS A 136 6.38 -16.18 -4.08
C CYS A 136 6.28 -17.65 -4.49
N ARG A 137 6.96 -18.06 -5.57
CA ARG A 137 7.01 -19.46 -6.01
C ARG A 137 7.69 -20.35 -4.96
N ILE A 138 8.83 -19.90 -4.45
CA ILE A 138 9.57 -20.62 -3.40
C ILE A 138 8.74 -20.72 -2.11
N ALA A 139 8.08 -19.64 -1.71
CA ALA A 139 7.21 -19.62 -0.54
C ALA A 139 5.99 -20.54 -0.70
N LEU A 140 5.41 -20.60 -1.90
CA LEU A 140 4.31 -21.50 -2.22
C LEU A 140 4.75 -22.97 -2.13
N GLU A 141 5.89 -23.31 -2.72
CA GLU A 141 6.47 -24.67 -2.69
C GLU A 141 6.78 -25.14 -1.26
N ARG A 142 7.26 -24.23 -0.40
CA ARG A 142 7.58 -24.52 1.01
C ARG A 142 6.36 -24.47 1.92
N GLY A 143 5.25 -23.90 1.46
CA GLY A 143 4.02 -23.72 2.24
C GLY A 143 4.09 -22.66 3.34
N ALA A 144 5.21 -21.95 3.48
CA ALA A 144 5.42 -20.95 4.53
C ALA A 144 6.33 -19.81 4.06
N ALA A 145 6.03 -18.60 4.54
CA ALA A 145 6.86 -17.42 4.43
C ALA A 145 6.70 -16.54 5.67
N GLU A 146 7.61 -15.60 5.84
CA GLU A 146 7.53 -14.56 6.85
C GLU A 146 7.24 -13.20 6.20
N GLY A 147 6.60 -12.31 6.95
CA GLY A 147 6.16 -11.01 6.47
C GLY A 147 6.58 -9.85 7.37
N LEU A 148 7.06 -8.77 6.77
CA LEU A 148 7.28 -7.49 7.46
C LEU A 148 6.26 -6.45 6.98
N LEU A 149 5.64 -5.72 7.91
CA LEU A 149 4.71 -4.66 7.57
C LEU A 149 5.45 -3.35 7.27
N ILE A 150 5.24 -2.86 6.05
CA ILE A 150 5.67 -1.54 5.59
C ILE A 150 4.54 -0.54 5.80
N TYR A 151 4.88 0.60 6.39
CA TYR A 151 4.03 1.76 6.55
C TYR A 151 4.61 2.94 5.78
N GLY A 152 3.77 3.69 5.07
CA GLY A 152 4.17 4.90 4.37
C GLY A 152 3.18 5.20 3.25
N LYS A 153 2.84 6.47 3.03
CA LYS A 153 1.95 6.82 1.92
C LYS A 153 2.69 6.65 0.59
N ARG A 154 2.11 5.92 -0.36
CA ARG A 154 2.42 6.16 -1.78
C ARG A 154 2.06 7.61 -2.07
N ALA A 155 3.03 8.42 -2.49
CA ALA A 155 2.70 9.75 -2.98
C ALA A 155 1.81 9.57 -4.23
N ALA A 156 0.64 10.20 -4.23
CA ALA A 156 -0.26 10.15 -5.37
C ALA A 156 0.45 10.74 -6.60
N GLY A 157 0.51 9.99 -7.70
CA GLY A 157 1.23 10.42 -8.91
C GLY A 157 2.76 10.27 -8.85
N ALA A 158 3.31 9.56 -7.87
CA ALA A 158 4.75 9.27 -7.87
C ALA A 158 5.14 8.38 -9.06
N PRO A 159 6.28 8.65 -9.72
CA PRO A 159 6.78 7.80 -10.79
C PRO A 159 6.99 6.35 -10.32
N PRO A 160 7.08 5.38 -11.26
CA PRO A 160 7.34 3.97 -10.95
C PRO A 160 8.52 3.83 -10.00
N GLU A 161 8.51 2.78 -9.19
CA GLU A 161 9.26 2.51 -7.95
C GLU A 161 10.79 2.80 -7.93
N ASP A 162 11.38 3.26 -9.02
CA ASP A 162 12.82 3.44 -9.27
C ASP A 162 13.42 4.81 -8.92
N LYS A 163 12.62 5.85 -8.57
CA LYS A 163 13.17 7.24 -8.55
C LYS A 163 13.19 8.00 -7.22
N LEU A 164 12.64 7.48 -6.12
CA LEU A 164 12.63 8.21 -4.84
C LEU A 164 12.99 7.31 -3.66
N PRO A 165 13.77 7.81 -2.67
CA PRO A 165 13.96 7.10 -1.41
C PRO A 165 12.59 6.92 -0.78
N ARG A 166 12.15 5.67 -0.66
CA ARG A 166 10.86 5.38 -0.04
C ARG A 166 10.94 5.88 1.40
N ALA A 167 10.05 6.78 1.79
CA ALA A 167 9.76 7.07 3.20
C ALA A 167 9.06 5.88 3.89
N ASP A 168 9.35 4.65 3.43
CA ASP A 168 8.84 3.40 3.96
C ASP A 168 9.46 3.19 5.34
N ARG A 169 8.57 3.07 6.32
CA ARG A 169 8.85 2.79 7.70
C ARG A 169 8.38 1.39 8.00
N VAL A 170 9.29 0.52 8.41
CA VAL A 170 9.02 -0.92 8.56
C VAL A 170 9.04 -1.26 10.04
N ASP A 171 8.02 -1.96 10.49
CA ASP A 171 8.03 -2.62 11.79
C ASP A 171 8.87 -3.89 11.66
N ALA A 172 10.11 -3.84 12.16
CA ALA A 172 11.07 -4.93 12.06
C ALA A 172 10.89 -5.97 13.18
N GLU A 173 10.14 -5.64 14.22
CA GLU A 173 9.95 -6.47 15.41
C GLU A 173 8.72 -7.36 15.24
N THR A 174 7.66 -6.88 14.57
CA THR A 174 6.50 -7.70 14.26
C THR A 174 6.69 -8.47 12.95
N VAL A 175 7.02 -9.75 13.07
CA VAL A 175 7.09 -10.70 11.94
C VAL A 175 5.77 -11.46 11.82
N LEU A 176 5.15 -11.42 10.64
CA LEU A 176 3.95 -12.16 10.31
C LEU A 176 4.31 -13.56 9.80
N ASN A 177 3.62 -14.60 10.24
CA ASN A 177 3.69 -15.90 9.56
C ASN A 177 2.70 -15.88 8.39
N LEU A 178 3.22 -15.87 7.17
CA LEU A 178 2.47 -15.80 5.94
C LEU A 178 2.31 -17.19 5.34
N ARG A 179 1.10 -17.48 4.86
CA ARG A 179 0.85 -18.51 3.86
C ARG A 179 0.74 -17.87 2.49
N VAL A 180 1.54 -18.32 1.54
CA VAL A 180 1.42 -17.87 0.14
C VAL A 180 0.46 -18.82 -0.59
N GLU A 181 -0.53 -18.23 -1.25
CA GLU A 181 -1.51 -18.93 -2.07
C GLU A 181 -1.43 -18.45 -3.52
N LYS A 182 -1.63 -19.37 -4.46
CA LYS A 182 -1.81 -19.03 -5.88
C LYS A 182 -3.30 -19.05 -6.21
N ARG A 183 -3.81 -17.96 -6.80
CA ARG A 183 -5.21 -17.79 -7.23
C ARG A 183 -5.22 -17.41 -8.70
N GLY A 184 -5.48 -18.37 -9.59
CA GLY A 184 -5.21 -18.18 -11.01
C GLY A 184 -3.73 -17.86 -11.23
N ASP A 185 -3.42 -16.71 -11.81
CA ASP A 185 -2.04 -16.23 -12.01
C ASP A 185 -1.54 -15.27 -10.92
N GLU A 186 -2.35 -15.01 -9.91
CA GLU A 186 -1.99 -14.11 -8.80
C GLU A 186 -1.43 -14.88 -7.61
N TYR A 187 -0.50 -14.24 -6.90
CA TYR A 187 0.08 -14.73 -5.65
C TYR A 187 -0.37 -13.82 -4.52
N TRP A 188 -0.92 -14.42 -3.48
CA TRP A 188 -1.50 -13.75 -2.32
C TRP A 188 -0.85 -14.24 -1.03
N ALA A 189 -0.58 -13.33 -0.10
CA ALA A 189 -0.29 -13.67 1.28
C ALA A 189 -1.60 -13.77 2.06
N ARG A 190 -1.69 -14.74 2.96
CA ARG A 190 -2.72 -14.82 4.00
C ARG A 190 -2.09 -15.08 5.37
N TRP A 191 -2.67 -14.47 6.40
CA TRP A 191 -2.29 -14.71 7.79
C TRP A 191 -3.43 -14.29 8.72
N THR A 192 -3.52 -14.89 9.89
CA THR A 192 -4.45 -14.48 10.94
C THR A 192 -3.78 -13.50 11.90
N PRO A 193 -4.53 -12.64 12.60
CA PRO A 193 -3.97 -11.69 13.56
C PRO A 193 -3.16 -12.33 14.71
N ALA A 194 -3.42 -13.60 15.04
CA ALA A 194 -2.73 -14.37 16.07
C ALA A 194 -1.35 -14.90 15.60
N GLU A 195 -1.11 -14.97 14.29
CA GLU A 195 0.11 -15.49 13.68
C GLU A 195 1.19 -14.39 13.57
N LYS A 196 1.51 -13.76 14.70
CA LYS A 196 2.56 -12.75 14.82
C LYS A 196 3.64 -13.22 15.79
N ARG A 197 4.89 -13.11 15.38
CA ARG A 197 6.05 -13.26 16.27
C ARG A 197 6.66 -11.89 16.51
N VAL A 198 6.81 -11.51 17.77
CA VAL A 198 7.60 -10.34 18.16
C VAL A 198 9.04 -10.79 18.33
N VAL A 199 9.94 -10.25 17.52
CA VAL A 199 11.38 -10.47 17.65
C VAL A 199 11.90 -9.48 18.70
N VAL A 200 12.08 -9.96 19.93
CA VAL A 200 12.74 -9.19 20.98
C VAL A 200 14.25 -9.30 20.73
N ASN A 201 14.83 -8.28 20.10
CA ASN A 201 16.28 -8.14 20.10
C ASN A 201 16.69 -7.57 21.45
N SER A 202 17.10 -8.44 22.38
CA SER A 202 17.88 -8.03 23.55
C SER A 202 19.21 -7.47 23.02
N PHE A 203 19.30 -6.16 22.92
CA PHE A 203 20.57 -5.47 22.76
C PHE A 203 21.20 -5.36 24.15
N GLU A 204 22.15 -6.24 24.47
CA GLU A 204 23.22 -5.92 25.44
C GLU A 204 24.30 -5.07 24.75
#